data_AF-A0A7S2NXF3-F1
#
_entry.id   AF-A0A7S2NXF3-F1
#
_cell.length_a   1.000
_cell.length_b   1.000
_cell.length_c   1.000
_cell.angle_alpha   90.00
_cell.angle_beta   90.00
_cell.angle_gamma   90.00
#
_symmetry.space_group_name_H-M   'P 1'
#
loop_
_entity.id
_entity.type
_entity.pdbx_description
1 polymer ?
#
loop_
_entity_poly.entity_id
_entity_poly.type
_entity_poly.pdbx_seq_one_letter_code
_entity_poly.pdbx_strand_id
1 'polypeptide(L)'
;EKSKPTMSKHRSVGGPSRASTYGPGNATLDETFQRPRRPNPSTLQYLCSLPLDDRAELAEYQYRTSKKGTSNNNEEGEGEEETSEIFAAAQAALEEIQSELASLAGDERGSQRLETITKIACTASARNTRIMLHGMMGYYRHLAMNRYGSHVVQTLLSICAGQMIGSAIQANLNADEDKDDIIADLPSMEELILSIAQELGPYYYDLSIHVCGSHVLRALLCVLGGVAVANDPLDPANRVRRGKKGKKKKNFKAAGG
;
A
#
# COMPACT_ATOMS: atom_id res chain seq x y z
N GLU A 1 -28.87 -52.15 -47.56
CA GLU A 1 -27.75 -51.63 -46.75
C GLU A 1 -26.86 -50.74 -47.63
N LYS A 2 -27.00 -49.42 -47.49
CA LYS A 2 -26.13 -48.34 -48.01
C LYS A 2 -26.88 -47.01 -47.86
N SER A 3 -26.72 -46.33 -46.73
CA SER A 3 -27.04 -44.90 -46.60
C SER A 3 -25.73 -44.16 -46.32
N LYS A 4 -25.41 -43.20 -47.19
CA LYS A 4 -24.39 -42.17 -46.93
C LYS A 4 -25.10 -40.96 -46.32
N PRO A 5 -24.47 -40.26 -45.36
CA PRO A 5 -24.74 -38.85 -45.18
C PRO A 5 -23.50 -38.01 -45.51
N THR A 6 -23.79 -36.91 -46.19
CA THR A 6 -22.93 -35.85 -46.69
C THR A 6 -22.47 -34.93 -45.55
N MET A 7 -21.16 -34.64 -45.46
CA MET A 7 -20.62 -33.62 -44.56
C MET A 7 -20.86 -32.21 -45.13
N SER A 8 -21.64 -31.40 -44.42
CA SER A 8 -21.77 -29.95 -44.61
C SER A 8 -20.70 -29.23 -43.78
N LYS A 9 -19.87 -28.42 -44.44
CA LYS A 9 -18.91 -27.51 -43.79
C LYS A 9 -19.61 -26.18 -43.47
N HIS A 10 -19.98 -25.96 -42.21
CA HIS A 10 -20.27 -24.61 -41.71
C HIS A 10 -19.06 -24.04 -40.98
N ARG A 11 -18.47 -23.03 -41.60
CA ARG A 11 -17.40 -22.19 -41.06
C ARG A 11 -18.08 -21.07 -40.26
N SER A 12 -18.05 -21.15 -38.93
CA SER A 12 -18.51 -20.08 -38.04
C SER A 12 -17.34 -19.14 -37.74
N VAL A 13 -17.46 -17.91 -38.20
CA VAL A 13 -16.54 -16.79 -37.98
C VAL A 13 -16.95 -16.15 -36.66
N GLY A 14 -16.20 -16.41 -35.58
CA GLY A 14 -16.38 -15.75 -34.28
C GLY A 14 -15.17 -14.86 -34.00
N GLY A 15 -15.33 -13.55 -34.21
CA GLY A 15 -14.36 -12.56 -33.75
C GLY A 15 -14.35 -12.47 -32.21
N PRO A 16 -13.21 -12.17 -31.57
CA PRO A 16 -13.19 -12.00 -30.13
C PRO A 16 -13.88 -10.69 -29.73
N SER A 17 -15.03 -10.85 -29.05
CA SER A 17 -15.70 -9.79 -28.30
C SER A 17 -14.80 -9.30 -27.17
N ARG A 18 -14.67 -7.98 -27.05
CA ARG A 18 -14.00 -7.29 -25.94
C ARG A 18 -14.66 -7.69 -24.62
N ALA A 19 -13.96 -8.47 -23.81
CA ALA A 19 -14.39 -8.82 -22.46
C ALA A 19 -13.75 -7.88 -21.42
N SER A 20 -14.62 -7.43 -20.52
CA SER A 20 -14.41 -6.63 -19.31
C SER A 20 -13.06 -6.84 -18.60
N THR A 21 -12.36 -5.75 -18.30
CA THR A 21 -11.01 -5.69 -17.72
C THR A 21 -10.94 -5.76 -16.19
N TYR A 22 -12.04 -6.12 -15.50
CA TYR A 22 -12.01 -6.29 -14.04
C TYR A 22 -12.77 -7.56 -13.66
N GLY A 23 -12.05 -8.53 -13.08
CA GLY A 23 -12.61 -9.77 -12.57
C GLY A 23 -11.55 -10.66 -11.91
N PRO A 24 -11.80 -11.17 -10.68
CA PRO A 24 -10.85 -11.99 -9.95
C PRO A 24 -10.70 -13.34 -10.64
N GLY A 25 -9.46 -13.78 -10.84
CA GLY A 25 -9.14 -15.06 -11.47
C GLY A 25 -9.73 -16.23 -10.67
N ASN A 26 -10.46 -17.08 -11.38
CA ASN A 26 -11.06 -18.33 -10.92
C ASN A 26 -9.98 -19.24 -10.28
N ALA A 27 -9.96 -19.33 -8.95
CA ALA A 27 -8.99 -20.14 -8.21
C ALA A 27 -9.43 -21.61 -8.16
N THR A 28 -8.94 -22.41 -9.10
CA THR A 28 -8.79 -23.86 -8.90
C THR A 28 -7.74 -24.10 -7.82
N LEU A 29 -7.99 -25.06 -6.92
CA LEU A 29 -7.13 -25.52 -5.81
C LEU A 29 -5.75 -26.02 -6.29
N ASP A 30 -4.93 -25.12 -6.79
CA ASP A 30 -3.50 -25.29 -6.98
C ASP A 30 -2.83 -24.03 -6.42
N GLU A 31 -2.44 -24.15 -5.14
CA GLU A 31 -1.86 -23.16 -4.21
C GLU A 31 -0.47 -22.65 -4.66
N THR A 32 -0.31 -22.37 -5.95
CA THR A 32 0.93 -21.89 -6.53
C THR A 32 1.23 -20.52 -5.93
N PHE A 33 2.41 -20.38 -5.32
CA PHE A 33 2.94 -19.13 -4.82
C PHE A 33 2.95 -18.08 -5.95
N GLN A 34 1.89 -17.25 -6.01
CA GLN A 34 1.70 -16.28 -7.08
C GLN A 34 2.72 -15.16 -6.92
N ARG A 35 3.66 -15.12 -7.85
CA ARG A 35 4.64 -14.04 -7.93
C ARG A 35 4.12 -12.99 -8.92
N PRO A 36 4.07 -11.70 -8.53
CA PRO A 36 3.76 -10.63 -9.45
C PRO A 36 4.71 -10.65 -10.66
N ARG A 37 4.24 -10.12 -11.79
CA ARG A 37 5.10 -9.90 -12.96
C ARG A 37 6.20 -8.90 -12.61
N ARG A 38 7.24 -8.83 -13.44
CA ARG A 38 8.21 -7.74 -13.30
C ARG A 38 7.52 -6.43 -13.69
N PRO A 39 7.79 -5.33 -12.96
CA PRO A 39 7.23 -4.03 -13.31
C PRO A 39 7.78 -3.54 -14.65
N ASN A 40 6.98 -2.76 -15.36
CA ASN A 40 7.40 -2.14 -16.61
C ASN A 40 8.58 -1.16 -16.36
N PRO A 41 9.66 -1.24 -17.14
CA PRO A 41 10.82 -0.35 -16.99
C PRO A 41 10.49 1.14 -17.16
N SER A 42 9.54 1.47 -18.04
CA SER A 42 9.07 2.84 -18.26
C SER A 42 8.38 3.40 -17.01
N THR A 43 7.53 2.61 -16.37
CA THR A 43 6.84 2.96 -15.12
C THR A 43 7.86 3.21 -14.01
N LEU A 44 8.85 2.33 -13.86
CA LEU A 44 9.93 2.53 -12.90
C LEU A 44 10.75 3.80 -13.16
N GLN A 45 11.05 4.10 -14.42
CA GLN A 45 11.78 5.32 -14.78
C GLN A 45 10.96 6.57 -14.46
N TYR A 46 9.67 6.56 -14.79
CA TYR A 46 8.74 7.62 -14.44
C TYR A 46 8.71 7.87 -12.93
N LEU A 47 8.45 6.84 -12.13
CA LEU A 47 8.40 6.97 -10.66
C LEU A 47 9.72 7.46 -10.06
N CYS A 48 10.85 7.05 -10.63
CA CYS A 48 12.15 7.51 -10.17
C CYS A 48 12.46 8.96 -10.53
N SER A 49 11.80 9.50 -11.56
CA SER A 49 11.97 10.89 -12.01
C SER A 49 11.15 11.90 -11.21
N LEU A 50 10.10 11.45 -10.53
CA LEU A 50 9.24 12.32 -9.73
C LEU A 50 9.99 12.89 -8.50
N PRO A 51 9.88 14.20 -8.23
CA PRO A 51 10.51 14.86 -7.09
C PRO A 51 9.70 14.65 -5.81
N LEU A 52 9.48 13.39 -5.42
CA LEU A 52 8.74 13.05 -4.20
C LEU A 52 9.68 13.02 -2.98
N ASP A 53 9.42 13.89 -2.01
CA ASP A 53 10.06 13.88 -0.69
C ASP A 53 9.00 13.58 0.39
N ASP A 54 8.99 12.34 0.91
CA ASP A 54 8.04 11.93 1.95
C ASP A 54 8.26 12.68 3.27
N ARG A 55 9.48 13.13 3.54
CA ARG A 55 9.81 13.71 4.84
C ARG A 55 9.26 15.12 5.00
N ALA A 56 9.44 15.96 3.98
CA ALA A 56 8.92 17.33 3.99
C ALA A 56 7.40 17.32 4.04
N GLU A 57 6.78 16.52 3.17
CA GLU A 57 5.33 16.45 3.03
C GLU A 57 4.64 15.91 4.28
N LEU A 58 5.16 14.83 4.89
CA LEU A 58 4.60 14.30 6.14
C LEU A 58 4.67 15.30 7.30
N ALA A 59 5.75 16.08 7.39
CA ALA A 59 5.91 17.08 8.44
C ALA A 59 4.90 18.23 8.26
N GLU A 60 4.69 18.66 7.03
CA GLU A 60 3.69 19.68 6.69
C GLU A 60 2.27 19.18 6.96
N TYR A 61 1.95 17.95 6.57
CA TYR A 61 0.67 17.30 6.87
C TYR A 61 0.41 17.21 8.39
N GLN A 62 1.39 16.78 9.18
CA GLN A 62 1.29 16.74 10.65
C GLN A 62 1.07 18.14 11.26
N TYR A 63 1.72 19.16 10.72
CA TYR A 63 1.52 20.53 11.15
C TYR A 63 0.10 21.03 10.83
N ARG A 64 -0.41 20.78 9.61
CA ARG A 64 -1.77 21.12 9.19
C ARG A 64 -2.83 20.46 10.08
N THR A 65 -2.71 19.16 10.31
CA THR A 65 -3.65 18.39 11.15
C THR A 65 -3.63 18.84 12.61
N SER A 66 -2.46 19.14 13.18
CA SER A 66 -2.33 19.66 14.55
C SER A 66 -2.95 21.04 14.72
N LYS A 67 -2.80 21.92 13.73
CA LYS A 67 -3.40 23.26 13.72
C LYS A 67 -4.93 23.17 13.64
N LYS A 68 -5.46 22.28 12.79
CA LYS A 68 -6.92 22.02 12.66
C LYS A 68 -7.52 21.52 13.98
N GLY A 69 -6.83 20.64 14.70
CA GLY A 69 -7.25 20.17 16.03
C GLY A 69 -7.26 21.25 17.13
N THR A 70 -6.50 22.33 16.96
CA THR A 70 -6.43 23.45 17.93
C THR A 70 -7.43 24.57 17.59
N SER A 71 -7.80 24.74 16.31
CA SER A 71 -8.66 25.84 15.84
C SER A 71 -10.17 25.59 16.01
N ASN A 72 -10.60 24.42 16.48
CA ASN A 72 -12.01 24.08 16.70
C ASN A 72 -12.73 24.87 17.82
N ASN A 73 -12.17 26.00 18.27
CA ASN A 73 -12.76 26.85 19.30
C ASN A 73 -13.11 28.27 18.87
N ASN A 74 -12.91 28.69 17.61
CA ASN A 74 -13.58 29.85 16.99
C ASN A 74 -13.01 30.09 15.58
N GLU A 75 -13.90 30.52 14.68
CA GLU A 75 -13.64 31.04 13.31
C GLU A 75 -13.63 29.99 12.17
N GLU A 76 -14.82 29.85 11.56
CA GLU A 76 -15.06 29.32 10.21
C GLU A 76 -14.37 30.24 9.18
N GLY A 77 -13.11 29.97 8.89
CA GLY A 77 -12.41 30.57 7.76
C GLY A 77 -12.42 29.62 6.57
N GLU A 78 -13.22 29.93 5.55
CA GLU A 78 -13.14 29.36 4.19
C GLU A 78 -11.81 29.74 3.54
N GLY A 79 -10.71 29.13 3.99
CA GLY A 79 -9.45 29.14 3.26
C GLY A 79 -9.44 27.95 2.31
N GLU A 80 -9.39 28.21 0.99
CA GLU A 80 -9.11 27.18 -0.01
C GLU A 80 -7.87 26.39 0.43
N GLU A 81 -8.05 25.11 0.80
CA GLU A 81 -6.94 24.25 1.19
C GLU A 81 -6.04 24.04 -0.04
N GLU A 82 -4.96 24.81 -0.13
CA GLU A 82 -3.94 24.60 -1.15
C GLU A 82 -3.40 23.16 -1.00
N THR A 83 -3.71 22.33 -1.98
CA THR A 83 -3.22 20.94 -2.04
C THR A 83 -1.75 20.99 -2.42
N SER A 84 -0.88 20.42 -1.58
CA SER A 84 0.56 20.36 -1.87
C SER A 84 0.79 19.76 -3.27
N GLU A 85 1.65 20.41 -4.06
CA GLU A 85 2.03 19.92 -5.39
C GLU A 85 2.63 18.51 -5.31
N ILE A 86 3.35 18.20 -4.21
CA ILE A 86 3.94 16.88 -3.97
C ILE A 86 2.85 15.85 -3.70
N PHE A 87 1.82 16.22 -2.95
CA PHE A 87 0.67 15.35 -2.71
C PHE A 87 -0.09 15.05 -4.01
N ALA A 88 -0.41 16.09 -4.81
CA ALA A 88 -1.07 15.93 -6.09
C ALA A 88 -0.25 15.06 -7.06
N ALA A 89 1.07 15.24 -7.11
CA ALA A 89 1.97 14.41 -7.91
C ALA A 89 1.98 12.95 -7.43
N ALA A 90 1.97 12.70 -6.12
CA ALA A 90 1.92 11.35 -5.55
C ALA A 90 0.57 10.67 -5.85
N GLN A 91 -0.54 11.41 -5.82
CA GLN A 91 -1.86 10.89 -6.15
C GLN A 91 -1.97 10.53 -7.64
N ALA A 92 -1.54 11.42 -8.55
CA ALA A 92 -1.51 11.13 -9.98
C ALA A 92 -0.61 9.93 -10.30
N ALA A 93 0.54 9.82 -9.62
CA ALA A 93 1.42 8.67 -9.76
C ALA A 93 0.76 7.38 -9.28
N LEU A 94 -0.02 7.40 -8.20
CA LEU A 94 -0.75 6.24 -7.71
C LEU A 94 -1.82 5.79 -8.71
N GLU A 95 -2.54 6.71 -9.32
CA GLU A 95 -3.55 6.44 -10.35
C GLU A 95 -2.96 5.77 -11.59
N GLU A 96 -1.79 6.20 -12.05
CA GLU A 96 -1.11 5.61 -13.21
C GLU A 96 -0.64 4.17 -12.93
N ILE A 97 -0.20 3.87 -11.71
CA ILE A 97 0.46 2.59 -11.39
C ILE A 97 -0.45 1.53 -10.78
N GLN A 98 -1.76 1.76 -10.68
CA GLN A 98 -2.69 0.86 -9.98
C GLN A 98 -2.60 -0.60 -10.45
N SER A 99 -2.41 -0.83 -11.75
CA SER A 99 -2.33 -2.17 -12.33
C SER A 99 -0.99 -2.89 -12.09
N GLU A 100 0.03 -2.17 -11.59
CA GLU A 100 1.40 -2.69 -11.38
C GLU A 100 1.86 -2.65 -9.91
N LEU A 101 0.96 -2.33 -8.97
CA LEU A 101 1.29 -2.15 -7.55
C LEU A 101 2.05 -3.33 -6.95
N ALA A 102 1.55 -4.56 -7.12
CA ALA A 102 2.21 -5.76 -6.60
C ALA A 102 3.58 -6.01 -7.25
N SER A 103 3.70 -5.72 -8.55
CA SER A 103 4.97 -5.84 -9.30
C SER A 103 6.01 -4.86 -8.79
N LEU A 104 5.61 -3.60 -8.57
CA LEU A 104 6.46 -2.53 -8.05
C LEU A 104 6.87 -2.79 -6.61
N ALA A 105 5.94 -3.27 -5.76
CA ALA A 105 6.24 -3.61 -4.37
C ALA A 105 7.31 -4.70 -4.25
N GLY A 106 7.34 -5.66 -5.19
CA GLY A 106 8.33 -6.74 -5.20
C GLY A 106 9.71 -6.37 -5.76
N ASP A 107 9.87 -5.17 -6.34
CA ASP A 107 11.10 -4.68 -6.96
C ASP A 107 11.92 -3.79 -6.01
N GLU A 108 13.24 -3.80 -6.12
CA GLU A 108 14.13 -3.04 -5.23
C GLU A 108 13.94 -1.52 -5.29
N ARG A 109 13.79 -0.98 -6.50
CA ARG A 109 13.63 0.47 -6.70
C ARG A 109 12.15 0.85 -6.65
N GLY A 110 11.31 -0.02 -7.22
CA GLY A 110 9.86 0.10 -7.17
C GLY A 110 9.35 0.20 -5.75
N SER A 111 9.80 -0.68 -4.84
CA SER A 111 9.31 -0.70 -3.46
C SER A 111 9.62 0.60 -2.71
N GLN A 112 10.82 1.16 -2.91
CA GLN A 112 11.24 2.39 -2.26
C GLN A 112 10.37 3.57 -2.71
N ARG A 113 10.11 3.69 -4.02
CA ARG A 113 9.24 4.73 -4.56
C ARG A 113 7.79 4.52 -4.14
N LEU A 114 7.34 3.28 -4.12
CA LEU A 114 6.00 2.94 -3.69
C LEU A 114 5.80 3.25 -2.20
N GLU A 115 6.78 2.99 -1.33
CA GLU A 115 6.74 3.40 0.09
C GLU A 115 6.63 4.92 0.25
N THR A 116 7.38 5.70 -0.55
CA THR A 116 7.29 7.17 -0.56
C THR A 116 5.89 7.64 -0.97
N ILE A 117 5.34 7.10 -2.06
CA ILE A 117 3.98 7.40 -2.50
C ILE A 117 2.96 6.98 -1.44
N THR A 118 3.11 5.81 -0.84
CA THR A 118 2.23 5.30 0.24
C THR A 118 2.20 6.31 1.39
N LYS A 119 3.37 6.75 1.86
CA LYS A 119 3.49 7.70 2.98
C LYS A 119 2.85 9.05 2.67
N ILE A 120 2.96 9.54 1.44
CA ILE A 120 2.39 10.82 1.04
C ILE A 120 0.87 10.68 0.79
N ALA A 121 0.51 9.86 -0.20
CA ALA A 121 -0.85 9.78 -0.72
C ALA A 121 -1.82 9.06 0.22
N CYS A 122 -1.38 8.00 0.92
CA CYS A 122 -2.26 7.20 1.77
C CYS A 122 -2.43 7.81 3.16
N THR A 123 -1.44 8.52 3.70
CA THR A 123 -1.57 9.14 5.04
C THR A 123 -2.68 10.20 5.06
N ALA A 124 -2.81 10.96 3.97
CA ALA A 124 -3.81 12.02 3.86
C ALA A 124 -5.16 11.55 3.30
N SER A 125 -5.22 10.45 2.54
CA SER A 125 -6.47 9.93 1.96
C SER A 125 -6.61 8.42 2.14
N ALA A 126 -7.71 8.00 2.76
CA ALA A 126 -8.01 6.58 2.91
C ALA A 126 -8.48 5.92 1.61
N ARG A 127 -8.98 6.69 0.64
CA ARG A 127 -9.24 6.18 -0.70
C ARG A 127 -7.98 5.61 -1.30
N ASN A 128 -6.87 6.35 -1.22
CA ASN A 128 -5.56 5.92 -1.70
C ASN A 128 -5.08 4.66 -0.95
N THR A 129 -5.29 4.61 0.37
CA THR A 129 -5.01 3.40 1.17
C THR A 129 -5.79 2.18 0.65
N ARG A 130 -7.10 2.33 0.41
CA ARG A 130 -7.97 1.25 -0.10
C ARG A 130 -7.55 0.79 -1.50
N ILE A 131 -7.21 1.73 -2.40
CA ILE A 131 -6.68 1.41 -3.74
C ILE A 131 -5.40 0.59 -3.62
N MET A 132 -4.47 1.00 -2.77
CA MET A 132 -3.22 0.28 -2.55
C MET A 132 -3.44 -1.12 -1.96
N LEU A 133 -4.33 -1.25 -0.98
CA LEU A 133 -4.68 -2.55 -0.38
C LEU A 133 -5.28 -3.48 -1.45
N HIS A 134 -6.28 -2.99 -2.17
CA HIS A 134 -6.97 -3.75 -3.20
C HIS A 134 -6.02 -4.17 -4.35
N GLY A 135 -5.16 -3.27 -4.84
CA GLY A 135 -4.26 -3.53 -5.96
C GLY A 135 -3.15 -4.56 -5.70
N MET A 136 -2.95 -4.97 -4.45
CA MET A 136 -1.99 -6.02 -4.06
C MET A 136 -2.66 -7.35 -3.69
N MET A 137 -3.99 -7.44 -3.75
CA MET A 137 -4.75 -8.66 -3.46
C MET A 137 -4.27 -9.85 -4.30
N GLY A 138 -4.20 -11.02 -3.67
CA GLY A 138 -3.71 -12.26 -4.29
C GLY A 138 -2.19 -12.40 -4.28
N TYR A 139 -1.45 -11.33 -3.91
CA TYR A 139 0.01 -11.33 -3.85
C TYR A 139 0.57 -11.07 -2.44
N TYR A 140 -0.26 -10.91 -1.42
CA TYR A 140 0.19 -10.63 -0.06
C TYR A 140 1.10 -11.72 0.50
N ARG A 141 0.84 -13.00 0.22
CA ARG A 141 1.76 -14.08 0.63
C ARG A 141 3.17 -13.86 0.07
N HIS A 142 3.27 -13.54 -1.23
CA HIS A 142 4.55 -13.28 -1.89
C HIS A 142 5.21 -12.03 -1.31
N LEU A 143 4.47 -10.93 -1.22
CA LEU A 143 4.98 -9.64 -0.75
C LEU A 143 5.42 -9.72 0.71
N ALA A 144 4.68 -10.42 1.57
CA ALA A 144 5.02 -10.57 2.98
C ALA A 144 6.37 -11.29 3.20
N MET A 145 6.72 -12.22 2.32
CA MET A 145 7.99 -12.95 2.36
C MET A 145 9.09 -12.33 1.47
N ASN A 146 8.80 -11.25 0.73
CA ASN A 146 9.76 -10.56 -0.11
C ASN A 146 10.57 -9.53 0.70
N ARG A 147 11.90 -9.48 0.50
CA ARG A 147 12.81 -8.55 1.19
C ARG A 147 12.52 -7.06 0.96
N TYR A 148 11.81 -6.74 -0.12
CA TYR A 148 11.37 -5.39 -0.49
C TYR A 148 9.88 -5.21 -0.21
N GLY A 149 9.04 -6.12 -0.74
CA GLY A 149 7.58 -6.04 -0.62
C GLY A 149 7.07 -6.04 0.82
N SER A 150 7.77 -6.74 1.73
CA SER A 150 7.37 -6.79 3.14
C SER A 150 7.42 -5.42 3.81
N HIS A 151 8.29 -4.51 3.37
CA HIS A 151 8.37 -3.15 3.90
C HIS A 151 7.21 -2.27 3.40
N VAL A 152 6.81 -2.42 2.14
CA VAL A 152 5.64 -1.75 1.57
C VAL A 152 4.38 -2.18 2.33
N VAL A 153 4.18 -3.48 2.52
CA VAL A 153 3.01 -4.02 3.23
C VAL A 153 2.99 -3.56 4.69
N GLN A 154 4.13 -3.55 5.39
CA GLN A 154 4.20 -3.01 6.76
C GLN A 154 3.84 -1.54 6.83
N THR A 155 4.34 -0.73 5.89
CA THR A 155 4.06 0.71 5.82
C THR A 155 2.56 0.95 5.63
N LEU A 156 1.96 0.24 4.68
CA LEU A 156 0.55 0.35 4.38
C LEU A 156 -0.35 -0.09 5.56
N LEU A 157 -0.02 -1.21 6.20
CA LEU A 157 -0.74 -1.69 7.40
C LEU A 157 -0.61 -0.71 8.58
N SER A 158 0.54 -0.06 8.74
CA SER A 158 0.74 0.94 9.80
C SER A 158 -0.13 2.18 9.58
N ILE A 159 -0.20 2.67 8.33
CA ILE A 159 -1.09 3.79 7.96
C ILE A 159 -2.54 3.40 8.17
N CYS A 160 -2.94 2.20 7.72
CA CYS A 160 -4.29 1.68 7.91
C CYS A 160 -4.67 1.63 9.40
N ALA A 161 -3.79 1.13 10.28
CA ALA A 161 -4.04 1.13 11.72
C ALA A 161 -4.24 2.57 12.26
N GLY A 162 -3.41 3.53 11.83
CA GLY A 162 -3.56 4.94 12.21
C GLY A 162 -4.90 5.54 11.76
N GLN A 163 -5.34 5.24 10.54
CA GLN A 163 -6.61 5.71 9.99
C GLN A 163 -7.84 5.09 10.67
N MET A 164 -7.75 3.81 11.06
CA MET A 164 -8.85 3.11 11.75
C MET A 164 -8.97 3.49 13.23
N ILE A 165 -7.84 3.74 13.91
CA ILE A 165 -7.80 4.07 15.35
C ILE A 165 -8.04 5.58 15.60
N GLY A 166 -7.60 6.44 14.68
CA GLY A 166 -7.66 7.90 14.82
C GLY A 166 -9.05 8.47 14.60
N SER A 167 -9.72 8.91 15.67
CA SER A 167 -11.04 9.56 15.64
C SER A 167 -11.10 10.87 14.83
N ALA A 168 -9.97 11.59 14.67
CA ALA A 168 -9.90 12.81 13.87
C ALA A 168 -9.78 12.53 12.35
N ILE A 169 -9.22 11.38 11.96
CA ILE A 169 -9.11 11.00 10.55
C ILE A 169 -10.47 10.51 10.05
N GLN A 170 -11.27 9.83 10.88
CA GLN A 170 -12.65 9.42 10.55
C GLN A 170 -13.53 10.57 10.04
N ALA A 171 -13.33 11.80 10.50
CA ALA A 171 -14.08 12.96 9.99
C ALA A 171 -13.75 13.31 8.52
N ASN A 172 -12.50 13.09 8.07
CA ASN A 172 -12.11 13.24 6.67
C ASN A 172 -12.42 12.00 5.83
N LEU A 173 -12.46 10.79 6.43
CA LEU A 173 -12.87 9.56 5.74
C LEU A 173 -14.27 9.70 5.15
N ASN A 174 -15.19 10.29 5.91
CA ASN A 174 -16.58 10.46 5.50
C ASN A 174 -16.77 11.61 4.49
N ALA A 175 -15.83 12.57 4.41
CA ALA A 175 -15.96 13.73 3.52
C ALA A 175 -15.57 13.41 2.07
N ASP A 176 -14.67 12.44 1.86
CA ASP A 176 -14.24 11.97 0.54
C ASP A 176 -15.19 10.90 -0.06
N GLU A 177 -16.12 10.34 0.73
CA GLU A 177 -17.05 9.30 0.28
C GLU A 177 -18.19 9.83 -0.60
N ASP A 178 -18.51 11.12 -0.53
CA ASP A 178 -19.75 11.68 -1.09
C ASP A 178 -19.65 12.22 -2.54
N LYS A 179 -18.49 12.13 -3.23
CA LYS A 179 -18.30 12.88 -4.50
C LYS A 179 -17.94 12.12 -5.76
N ASP A 180 -17.63 10.83 -5.72
CA ASP A 180 -17.25 10.08 -6.94
C ASP A 180 -18.02 8.76 -7.08
N ASP A 181 -18.78 8.62 -8.16
CA ASP A 181 -19.49 7.38 -8.53
C ASP A 181 -18.56 6.16 -8.74
N ILE A 182 -17.24 6.37 -8.82
CA ILE A 182 -16.21 5.32 -8.90
C ILE A 182 -15.99 4.63 -7.53
N ILE A 183 -16.41 5.27 -6.43
CA ILE A 183 -16.26 4.75 -5.05
C ILE A 183 -17.20 3.55 -4.79
N ALA A 184 -18.27 3.38 -5.59
CA ALA A 184 -19.24 2.31 -5.43
C ALA A 184 -18.64 0.89 -5.53
N ASP A 185 -17.47 0.72 -6.18
CA ASP A 185 -16.91 -0.60 -6.49
C ASP A 185 -15.75 -1.04 -5.60
N LEU A 186 -15.18 -0.16 -4.75
CA LEU A 186 -14.04 -0.55 -3.92
C LEU A 186 -14.52 -1.10 -2.56
N PRO A 187 -14.00 -2.23 -2.06
CA PRO A 187 -14.39 -2.75 -0.73
C PRO A 187 -14.00 -1.78 0.39
N SER A 188 -14.69 -1.88 1.54
CA SER A 188 -14.39 -1.07 2.72
C SER A 188 -12.98 -1.38 3.25
N MET A 189 -12.41 -0.47 4.05
CA MET A 189 -11.09 -0.70 4.65
C MET A 189 -11.08 -1.96 5.54
N GLU A 190 -12.17 -2.21 6.27
CA GLU A 190 -12.34 -3.42 7.08
C GLU A 190 -12.36 -4.69 6.22
N GLU A 191 -13.15 -4.71 5.15
CA GLU A 191 -13.24 -5.84 4.22
C GLU A 191 -11.89 -6.17 3.59
N LEU A 192 -11.12 -5.16 3.22
CA LEU A 192 -9.77 -5.33 2.66
C LEU A 192 -8.81 -5.93 3.69
N ILE A 193 -8.83 -5.46 4.94
CA ILE A 193 -7.99 -6.03 6.01
C ILE A 193 -8.37 -7.48 6.32
N LEU A 194 -9.67 -7.79 6.39
CA LEU A 194 -10.15 -9.16 6.55
C LEU A 194 -9.75 -10.05 5.38
N SER A 195 -9.79 -9.54 4.15
CA SER A 195 -9.33 -10.26 2.96
C SER A 195 -7.84 -10.58 3.02
N ILE A 196 -6.99 -9.65 3.49
CA ILE A 196 -5.56 -9.91 3.73
C ILE A 196 -5.37 -11.00 4.78
N ALA A 197 -6.14 -10.94 5.87
CA ALA A 197 -6.06 -11.94 6.93
C ALA A 197 -6.47 -13.34 6.45
N GLN A 198 -7.48 -13.42 5.57
CA GLN A 198 -7.88 -14.67 4.93
C GLN A 198 -6.80 -15.19 3.97
N GLU A 199 -6.16 -14.31 3.18
CA GLU A 199 -5.09 -14.69 2.26
C GLU A 199 -3.84 -15.22 2.99
N LEU A 200 -3.42 -14.53 4.06
CA LEU A 200 -2.23 -14.89 4.83
C LEU A 200 -2.49 -15.99 5.88
N GLY A 201 -3.75 -16.16 6.29
CA GLY A 201 -4.19 -17.07 7.35
C GLY A 201 -3.64 -18.48 7.22
N PRO A 202 -3.77 -19.16 6.07
CA PRO A 202 -3.25 -20.52 5.86
C PRO A 202 -1.72 -20.65 6.07
N TYR A 203 -0.98 -19.54 5.98
CA TYR A 203 0.48 -19.51 5.99
C TYR A 203 1.07 -18.88 7.26
N TYR A 204 0.26 -18.69 8.31
CA TYR A 204 0.68 -18.01 9.55
C TYR A 204 1.94 -18.64 10.18
N TYR A 205 2.05 -19.97 10.15
CA TYR A 205 3.21 -20.68 10.68
C TYR A 205 4.48 -20.33 9.92
N ASP A 206 4.45 -20.43 8.59
CA ASP A 206 5.58 -20.07 7.72
C ASP A 206 5.97 -18.60 7.86
N LEU A 207 4.97 -17.72 7.91
CA LEU A 207 5.20 -16.29 8.14
C LEU A 207 5.88 -16.04 9.49
N SER A 208 5.48 -16.74 10.55
CA SER A 208 5.99 -16.51 11.90
C SER A 208 7.49 -16.79 12.06
N ILE A 209 8.02 -17.74 11.29
CA ILE A 209 9.44 -18.10 11.30
C ILE A 209 10.24 -17.42 10.18
N HIS A 210 9.57 -16.78 9.21
CA HIS A 210 10.23 -16.09 8.11
C HIS A 210 10.84 -14.75 8.55
N VAL A 211 12.05 -14.45 8.04
CA VAL A 211 12.82 -13.23 8.39
C VAL A 211 12.07 -11.93 8.07
N CYS A 212 11.31 -11.90 6.97
CA CYS A 212 10.47 -10.75 6.61
C CYS A 212 9.00 -10.94 7.03
N GLY A 213 8.50 -12.17 6.94
CA GLY A 213 7.07 -12.49 7.08
C GLY A 213 6.58 -12.26 8.51
N SER A 214 7.44 -12.51 9.49
CA SER A 214 7.12 -12.36 10.90
C SER A 214 6.84 -10.90 11.27
N HIS A 215 7.42 -9.95 10.55
CA HIS A 215 7.14 -8.52 10.73
C HIS A 215 5.79 -8.12 10.16
N VAL A 216 5.44 -8.63 8.98
CA VAL A 216 4.14 -8.38 8.34
C VAL A 216 3.00 -9.01 9.15
N LEU A 217 3.19 -10.26 9.59
CA LEU A 217 2.22 -10.94 10.45
C LEU A 217 1.96 -10.17 11.75
N ARG A 218 3.01 -9.66 12.39
CA ARG A 218 2.87 -8.82 13.58
C ARG A 218 2.10 -7.53 13.30
N ALA A 219 2.40 -6.84 12.20
CA ALA A 219 1.70 -5.62 11.82
C ALA A 219 0.21 -5.88 11.58
N LEU A 220 -0.13 -6.97 10.89
CA LEU A 220 -1.52 -7.37 10.64
C LEU A 220 -2.26 -7.66 11.96
N LEU A 221 -1.63 -8.40 12.89
CA LEU A 221 -2.21 -8.67 14.21
C LEU A 221 -2.45 -7.39 15.02
N CYS A 222 -1.56 -6.39 14.92
CA CYS A 222 -1.77 -5.08 15.53
C CYS A 222 -3.00 -4.38 14.94
N VAL A 223 -3.14 -4.36 13.61
CA VAL A 223 -4.31 -3.75 12.93
C VAL A 223 -5.61 -4.44 13.37
N LEU A 224 -5.65 -5.77 13.33
CA LEU A 224 -6.82 -6.56 13.76
C LEU A 224 -7.14 -6.38 15.25
N GLY A 225 -6.13 -6.16 16.07
CA GLY A 225 -6.29 -5.90 17.50
C GLY A 225 -6.66 -4.45 17.84
N GLY A 226 -6.78 -3.56 16.85
CA GLY A 226 -7.03 -2.13 17.07
C GLY A 226 -5.88 -1.43 17.80
N VAL A 227 -4.64 -1.93 17.65
CA VAL A 227 -3.44 -1.37 18.29
C VAL A 227 -2.53 -0.77 17.22
N ALA A 228 -1.92 0.37 17.53
CA ALA A 228 -0.91 0.96 16.67
C ALA A 228 0.24 -0.03 16.41
N VAL A 229 0.72 -0.07 15.16
CA VAL A 229 1.82 -0.95 14.77
C VAL A 229 3.12 -0.42 15.39
N ALA A 230 3.83 -1.26 16.16
CA ALA A 230 5.13 -0.91 16.70
C ALA A 230 6.16 -0.71 15.56
N ASN A 231 6.87 0.43 15.56
CA ASN A 231 7.66 0.95 14.43
C ASN A 231 6.83 1.55 13.30
N ASP A 232 5.72 2.20 13.62
CA ASP A 232 5.02 3.09 12.70
C ASP A 232 6.05 4.00 11.99
N PRO A 233 6.18 3.93 10.65
CA PRO A 233 7.03 4.86 9.92
C PRO A 233 6.65 6.31 10.23
N LEU A 234 5.41 6.63 10.57
CA LEU A 234 4.99 7.98 10.92
C LEU A 234 5.45 8.42 12.33
N ASP A 235 5.88 7.49 13.19
CA ASP A 235 6.39 7.80 14.53
C ASP A 235 7.85 8.27 14.47
N PRO A 236 8.13 9.56 14.79
CA PRO A 236 9.49 10.10 14.79
C PRO A 236 10.41 9.41 15.80
N ALA A 237 9.89 8.82 16.89
CA ALA A 237 10.69 8.15 17.92
C ALA A 237 11.31 6.83 17.44
N ASN A 238 10.63 6.11 16.54
CA ASN A 238 11.11 4.84 16.01
C ASN A 238 12.20 5.02 14.93
N ARG A 239 12.23 6.16 14.23
CA ARG A 239 13.26 6.45 13.20
C ARG A 239 14.64 6.75 13.78
N VAL A 240 14.74 7.30 14.99
CA VAL A 240 16.03 7.67 15.64
C VAL A 240 16.89 6.44 15.96
N ARG A 241 16.28 5.26 16.17
CA ARG A 241 16.98 4.04 16.59
C ARG A 241 17.78 3.37 15.46
N ARG A 242 17.41 3.59 14.19
CA ARG A 242 18.04 2.92 13.03
C ARG A 242 19.38 3.54 12.60
N GLY A 243 19.72 4.76 13.08
CA GLY A 243 20.92 5.50 12.66
C GLY A 243 22.02 5.69 13.72
N LYS A 244 21.79 5.32 14.99
CA LYS A 244 22.75 5.56 16.09
C LYS A 244 23.46 4.28 16.56
N LYS A 245 24.15 3.57 15.66
CA LYS A 245 25.32 2.78 16.09
C LYS A 245 26.44 3.77 16.39
N GLY A 246 26.47 4.25 17.64
CA GLY A 246 27.44 5.23 18.11
C GLY A 246 28.87 4.77 17.81
N LYS A 247 29.62 5.60 17.08
CA LYS A 247 31.09 5.57 17.11
C LYS A 247 31.51 5.87 18.56
N LYS A 248 31.69 4.84 19.39
CA LYS A 248 32.44 4.96 20.65
C LYS A 248 33.87 5.37 20.29
N LYS A 249 34.16 6.67 20.32
CA LYS A 249 35.55 7.17 20.35
C LYS A 249 36.17 6.64 21.64
N LYS A 250 37.02 5.62 21.54
CA LYS A 250 37.90 5.21 22.63
C LYS A 250 38.96 6.32 22.77
N ASN A 251 38.79 7.20 23.75
CA ASN A 251 39.88 8.06 24.19
C ASN A 251 40.88 7.18 24.96
N PHE A 252 41.94 6.74 24.29
CA PHE A 252 43.12 6.21 24.96
C PHE A 252 43.87 7.40 25.55
N LYS A 253 43.68 7.66 26.85
CA LYS A 253 44.58 8.54 27.61
C LYS A 253 45.88 7.76 27.77
N ALA A 254 46.90 8.12 27.00
CA ALA A 254 48.27 7.72 27.30
C ALA A 254 48.68 8.47 28.57
N ALA A 255 48.88 7.72 29.65
CA ALA A 255 49.49 8.17 30.87
C ALA A 255 51.00 7.85 30.80
N GLY A 256 51.83 8.87 31.04
CA GLY A 256 53.11 8.80 31.75
C GLY A 256 54.25 7.95 31.16
N GLY A 257 55.35 8.62 30.86
CA GLY A 257 56.66 8.03 30.59
C GLY A 257 57.61 9.07 30.02
#